data_AF-A0A420J8T6-F1
#
_entry.id   AF-A0A420J8T6-F1
#
_cell.length_a   1.000
_cell.length_b   1.000
_cell.length_c   1.000
_cell.angle_alpha   90.00
_cell.angle_beta   90.00
_cell.angle_gamma   90.00
#
_symmetry.space_group_name_H-M   'P 1'
#
loop_
_entity.id
_entity.type
_entity.pdbx_description
1 polymer ?
#
loop_
_entity_poly.entity_id
_entity_poly.type
_entity_poly.pdbx_seq_one_letter_code
_entity_poly.pdbx_strand_id
1 'polypeptide(L)'
;MHLMYTLDSDGKRIYTLKKIVSSEISKSAHPARFSPDDKYSRHRVTLKKRYGLLITQQNSTENGVQIVDITVILSRQVQGSLMEEK
;
A
#
# COMPACT_ATOMS: atom_id res chain seq x y z
N MET A 1 -18.52 -17.09 1.54
CA MET A 1 -18.77 -15.96 0.60
C MET A 1 -18.52 -16.45 -0.81
N HIS A 2 -19.51 -16.35 -1.69
CA HIS A 2 -19.43 -16.88 -3.07
C HIS A 2 -19.12 -15.83 -4.12
N LEU A 3 -19.25 -14.53 -3.78
CA LEU A 3 -18.98 -13.45 -4.72
C LEU A 3 -17.47 -13.24 -4.87
N MET A 4 -17.01 -13.35 -6.09
CA MET A 4 -15.61 -13.20 -6.50
C MET A 4 -15.48 -12.05 -7.50
N TYR A 5 -14.26 -11.59 -7.76
CA TYR A 5 -13.97 -10.61 -8.80
C TYR A 5 -12.60 -10.80 -9.45
N THR A 6 -12.46 -10.27 -10.66
CA THR A 6 -11.19 -9.97 -11.35
C THR A 6 -11.11 -8.47 -11.65
N LEU A 7 -9.92 -7.98 -11.99
CA LEU A 7 -9.73 -6.58 -12.38
C LEU A 7 -9.68 -6.46 -13.90
N ASP A 8 -10.39 -5.48 -14.44
CA ASP A 8 -10.26 -5.08 -15.84
C ASP A 8 -8.98 -4.25 -16.06
N SER A 9 -8.64 -3.99 -17.31
CA SER A 9 -7.61 -3.07 -17.79
C SER A 9 -7.70 -1.68 -17.15
N ASP A 10 -8.91 -1.16 -16.91
CA ASP A 10 -9.18 0.10 -16.24
C ASP A 10 -9.10 0.02 -14.69
N GLY A 11 -8.78 -1.14 -14.13
CA GLY A 11 -8.76 -1.38 -12.68
C GLY A 11 -10.16 -1.50 -12.04
N LYS A 12 -11.22 -1.55 -12.85
CA LYS A 12 -12.60 -1.78 -12.37
C LYS A 12 -12.82 -3.26 -12.04
N ARG A 13 -13.61 -3.54 -11.00
CA ARG A 13 -13.94 -4.91 -10.59
C ARG A 13 -15.03 -5.51 -11.49
N ILE A 14 -14.76 -6.68 -12.05
CA ILE A 14 -15.75 -7.52 -12.74
C ILE A 14 -16.14 -8.66 -11.82
N TYR A 15 -17.41 -8.73 -11.43
CA TYR A 15 -17.90 -9.70 -10.45
C TYR A 15 -18.30 -11.02 -11.11
N THR A 16 -18.08 -12.12 -10.39
CA THR A 16 -18.35 -13.48 -10.85
C THR A 16 -18.58 -14.43 -9.67
N LEU A 17 -19.21 -15.57 -9.91
CA LEU A 17 -19.29 -16.68 -8.95
C LEU A 17 -18.27 -17.79 -9.25
N LYS A 18 -17.58 -17.70 -10.39
CA LYS A 18 -16.57 -18.68 -10.81
C LYS A 18 -15.27 -18.45 -10.05
N LYS A 19 -14.60 -19.53 -9.62
CA LYS A 19 -13.29 -19.45 -8.95
C LYS A 19 -12.14 -19.11 -9.91
N ILE A 20 -12.25 -19.54 -11.16
CA ILE A 20 -11.26 -19.32 -12.22
C ILE A 20 -11.98 -18.68 -13.41
N VAL A 21 -11.43 -17.59 -13.93
CA VAL A 21 -11.92 -16.89 -15.12
C VAL A 21 -10.73 -16.65 -16.03
N SER A 22 -10.80 -17.09 -17.29
CA SER A 22 -9.75 -16.85 -18.30
C SER A 22 -8.33 -17.18 -17.80
N SER A 23 -8.17 -18.33 -17.12
CA SER A 23 -6.93 -18.79 -16.46
C SER A 23 -6.41 -17.97 -15.27
N GLU A 24 -7.07 -16.88 -14.88
CA GLU A 24 -6.79 -16.14 -13.65
C GLU A 24 -7.63 -16.67 -12.47
N ILE A 25 -7.02 -16.73 -11.30
CA ILE A 25 -7.71 -17.06 -10.04
C ILE A 25 -8.43 -15.81 -9.54
N SER A 26 -9.76 -15.88 -9.47
CA SER A 26 -10.59 -14.79 -8.96
C SER A 26 -10.38 -14.56 -7.45
N LYS A 27 -10.54 -13.31 -7.01
CA LYS A 27 -10.38 -12.90 -5.61
C LYS A 27 -11.73 -12.74 -4.92
N SER A 28 -11.80 -12.97 -3.61
CA SER A 28 -13.02 -12.72 -2.83
C SER A 28 -13.41 -11.25 -2.91
N ALA A 29 -14.66 -10.97 -3.27
CA ALA A 29 -15.19 -9.61 -3.30
C ALA A 29 -15.40 -9.02 -1.90
N HIS A 30 -15.35 -9.86 -0.87
CA HIS A 30 -15.58 -9.47 0.52
C HIS A 30 -14.24 -9.30 1.26
N PRO A 31 -14.10 -8.25 2.07
CA PRO A 31 -12.89 -8.03 2.88
C PRO A 31 -12.75 -9.11 3.97
N ALA A 32 -11.54 -9.26 4.48
CA ALA A 32 -11.29 -10.11 5.65
C ALA A 32 -12.06 -9.59 6.87
N ARG A 33 -12.68 -10.50 7.63
CA ARG A 33 -13.44 -10.15 8.83
C ARG A 33 -12.51 -9.59 9.91
N PHE A 34 -12.93 -8.49 10.54
CA PHE A 34 -12.28 -8.00 11.75
C PHE A 34 -12.58 -8.92 12.94
N SER A 35 -11.53 -9.26 13.70
CA SER A 35 -11.63 -9.99 14.97
C SER A 35 -10.85 -9.21 16.03
N PRO A 36 -11.46 -8.86 17.15
CA PRO A 36 -10.74 -8.22 18.27
C PRO A 36 -9.56 -9.06 18.76
N ASP A 37 -9.72 -10.38 18.79
CA ASP A 37 -8.73 -11.34 19.30
C ASP A 37 -7.70 -11.79 18.24
N ASP A 38 -7.46 -10.99 17.20
CA ASP A 38 -6.50 -11.33 16.14
C ASP A 38 -5.05 -11.34 16.66
N LYS A 39 -4.59 -12.54 17.07
CA LYS A 39 -3.22 -12.83 17.53
C LYS A 39 -2.13 -12.43 16.53
N TYR A 40 -2.44 -12.38 15.23
CA TYR A 40 -1.46 -12.08 14.18
C TYR A 40 -1.48 -10.62 13.72
N SER A 41 -2.25 -9.76 14.39
CA SER A 41 -2.29 -8.31 14.13
C SER A 41 -0.90 -7.66 14.09
N ARG A 42 -0.05 -7.92 15.10
CA ARG A 42 1.33 -7.41 15.16
C ARG A 42 2.16 -7.85 13.94
N HIS A 43 2.10 -9.14 13.60
CA HIS A 43 2.86 -9.70 12.47
C HIS A 43 2.45 -9.05 11.14
N ARG A 44 1.14 -8.84 10.94
CA ARG A 44 0.61 -8.18 9.75
C ARG A 44 1.10 -6.74 9.64
N VAL A 45 1.10 -5.98 10.73
CA VAL A 45 1.61 -4.59 10.74
C VAL A 45 3.11 -4.56 10.45
N THR A 46 3.90 -5.45 11.06
CA THR A 46 5.36 -5.55 10.81
C THR A 46 5.66 -5.87 9.35
N LEU A 47 4.93 -6.81 8.73
CA LEU A 47 5.07 -7.12 7.31
C LEU A 47 4.76 -5.89 6.44
N LYS A 48 3.63 -5.22 6.68
CA LYS A 48 3.28 -4.00 5.93
C LYS A 48 4.37 -2.94 6.06
N LYS A 49 4.92 -2.73 7.27
CA LYS A 49 5.97 -1.75 7.53
C LYS A 49 7.26 -2.05 6.76
N ARG A 50 7.69 -3.32 6.73
CA ARG A 50 8.92 -3.76 6.04
C ARG A 50 8.85 -3.54 4.52
N TYR A 51 7.66 -3.71 3.93
CA TYR A 51 7.45 -3.55 2.49
C TYR A 51 6.94 -2.17 2.08
N GLY A 52 6.88 -1.18 2.99
CA GLY A 52 6.38 0.16 2.66
C GLY A 52 4.89 0.21 2.30
N LEU A 53 4.10 -0.77 2.75
CA LEU A 53 2.67 -0.91 2.41
C LEU A 53 1.74 -0.26 3.44
N LEU A 54 2.29 0.40 4.46
CA LEU A 54 1.47 1.22 5.35
C LEU A 54 1.02 2.48 4.60
N ILE A 55 -0.22 2.89 4.82
CA ILE A 55 -0.76 4.12 4.22
C ILE A 55 0.12 5.33 4.58
N THR A 56 0.67 5.35 5.79
CA THR A 56 1.60 6.41 6.27
C THR A 56 2.98 6.38 5.59
N GLN A 57 3.33 5.32 4.86
CA GLN A 57 4.58 5.19 4.11
C GLN A 57 4.39 5.37 2.60
N GLN A 58 3.15 5.25 2.13
CA GLN A 58 2.82 5.50 0.72
C GLN A 58 2.75 7.01 0.52
N ASN A 59 3.66 7.55 -0.28
CA ASN A 59 3.58 8.95 -0.67
C ASN A 59 2.22 9.19 -1.30
N SER A 60 1.44 10.10 -0.74
CA SER A 60 0.20 10.57 -1.37
C SER A 60 0.61 11.33 -2.62
N THR A 61 0.69 10.63 -3.76
CA THR A 61 0.80 11.25 -5.07
C THR A 61 -0.51 11.95 -5.38
N GLU A 62 -0.60 13.22 -5.02
CA GLU A 62 -1.58 14.13 -5.59
C GLU A 62 -1.00 14.63 -6.92
N ASN A 63 -1.70 14.39 -8.04
CA ASN A 63 -1.31 14.86 -9.38
C ASN A 63 0.08 14.40 -9.88
N GLY A 64 0.55 13.20 -9.47
CA GLY A 64 1.82 12.63 -9.96
C GLY A 64 3.09 13.24 -9.35
N VAL A 65 2.96 14.10 -8.34
CA VAL A 65 4.10 14.63 -7.58
C VAL A 65 4.27 13.83 -6.29
N GLN A 66 5.48 13.30 -6.08
CA GLN A 66 5.85 12.61 -4.85
C GLN A 66 5.93 13.65 -3.72
N ILE A 67 4.98 13.65 -2.78
CA ILE A 67 5.12 14.38 -1.52
C ILE A 67 6.15 13.60 -0.70
N VAL A 68 7.43 13.82 -1.00
CA VAL A 68 8.53 13.43 -0.13
C VAL A 68 8.49 14.35 1.08
N ASP A 69 8.47 13.76 2.28
CA ASP A 69 8.48 14.46 3.56
C ASP A 69 9.40 15.68 3.51
N ILE A 70 8.82 16.89 3.51
CA ILE A 70 9.53 18.18 3.46
C ILE A 70 10.64 18.23 4.55
N THR A 71 10.42 17.53 5.67
CA THR A 71 11.35 17.36 6.79
C THR A 71 12.67 16.66 6.41
N VAL A 72 12.67 15.71 5.47
CA VAL A 72 13.89 14.96 5.06
C VAL A 72 14.74 15.78 4.09
N ILE A 73 14.11 16.61 3.25
CA ILE A 73 14.83 17.49 2.31
C ILE A 73 15.52 18.63 3.07
N LEU A 74 14.82 19.29 4.00
CA LEU A 74 15.38 20.38 4.81
C LEU A 74 16.53 19.91 5.72
N SER A 75 16.46 18.71 6.28
CA SER A 75 17.54 18.18 7.12
C SER A 75 18.82 17.85 6.35
N ARG A 76 18.75 17.52 5.04
CA ARG A 76 19.93 17.32 4.19
C ARG A 76 20.57 18.64 3.72
N GLN A 77 19.78 19.67 3.45
CA GLN A 77 20.29 20.96 2.99
C GLN A 77 21.19 21.64 4.05
N VAL A 78 20.88 21.46 5.34
CA VAL A 78 21.62 22.12 6.44
C VAL A 78 22.98 21.48 6.68
N GLN A 79 23.14 20.15 6.51
CA GLN A 79 24.41 19.46 6.74
C GLN A 79 25.46 19.74 5.66
N GLY A 80 25.07 20.10 4.44
CA GLY A 80 26.00 20.46 3.36
C GLY A 80 26.69 21.81 3.55
N SER A 81 26.09 22.74 4.31
CA SER A 81 26.63 24.11 4.48
C SER A 81 27.71 24.25 5.55
N LEU A 82 27.93 23.23 6.37
CA LEU A 82 28.85 23.28 7.52
C LEU A 82 30.27 22.73 7.22
N MET A 83 30.57 22.40 5.96
CA MET A 83 31.89 21.85 5.57
C MET A 83 32.70 22.73 4.60
N GLU A 84 32.26 23.96 4.31
CA GLU A 84 32.88 24.81 3.28
C GLU A 84 33.34 26.19 3.80
N GLU A 85 33.78 26.29 5.04
CA GLU A 85 34.59 27.43 5.51
C GLU A 85 35.88 26.94 6.17
N LYS A 86 36.94 26.83 5.36
CA LYS A 86 38.35 26.89 5.76
C LYS A 86 39.14 27.65 4.71
#